data_AF-A0A838KYQ0-F1
#
_entry.id   AF-A0A838KYQ0-F1
#
_cell.length_a   1.000
_cell.length_b   1.000
_cell.length_c   1.000
_cell.angle_alpha   90.00
_cell.angle_beta   90.00
_cell.angle_gamma   90.00
#
_symmetry.space_group_name_H-M   'P 1'
#
loop_
_entity.id
_entity.type
_entity.pdbx_description
1 polymer ?
#
loop_
_entity_poly.entity_id
_entity_poly.type
_entity_poly.pdbx_seq_one_letter_code
_entity_poly.pdbx_strand_id
1 'polypeptide(L)'
;EDTLNNIAFTNRKEGQSAMDLYGDEYLLRYVLDFETRDSETLLNVEKMSAPFRYKLTLRDGDETRTLPVDLPETFAYLLGMRVKSRRAYHDGERRYLVYRGPTREWENVAVIWRDTEGWRKEDFERDRAFFQEQGMADGAQDVFVNGDSFIPDARPLEAAFKRLMLPELAGG
;
A
#
# COMPACT_ATOMS: atom_id res chain seq x y z
N GLU A 1 -10.62 3.66 -34.88
CA GLU A 1 -10.75 2.20 -34.75
C GLU A 1 -10.36 1.82 -33.33
N ASP A 2 -11.38 1.52 -32.55
CA ASP A 2 -11.36 1.06 -31.16
C ASP A 2 -11.02 -0.44 -31.12
N THR A 3 -9.96 -0.82 -30.41
CA THR A 3 -9.77 -2.22 -29.96
C THR A 3 -8.98 -2.26 -28.65
N LEU A 4 -9.52 -1.68 -27.58
CA LEU A 4 -9.06 -1.93 -26.21
C LEU A 4 -10.27 -2.17 -25.29
N ASN A 5 -11.10 -3.14 -25.63
CA ASN A 5 -12.14 -3.60 -24.73
C ASN A 5 -12.33 -5.11 -24.87
N ASN A 6 -11.73 -5.86 -23.94
CA ASN A 6 -12.15 -7.18 -23.44
C ASN A 6 -10.95 -7.90 -22.82
N ILE A 7 -10.60 -7.54 -21.59
CA ILE A 7 -9.94 -8.50 -20.70
C ILE A 7 -11.00 -8.94 -19.71
N ALA A 8 -11.53 -10.13 -19.97
CA ALA A 8 -12.60 -10.75 -19.22
C ALA A 8 -12.18 -10.97 -17.76
N PHE A 9 -12.86 -10.27 -16.84
CA PHE A 9 -12.77 -10.46 -15.39
C PHE A 9 -13.45 -11.77 -14.93
N THR A 10 -13.27 -12.88 -15.65
CA THR A 10 -14.10 -14.09 -15.48
C THR A 10 -13.41 -15.29 -14.83
N ASN A 11 -12.23 -15.11 -14.21
CA ASN A 11 -11.58 -16.19 -13.45
C ASN A 11 -10.85 -15.69 -12.19
N ARG A 12 -11.55 -14.95 -11.32
CA ARG A 12 -11.07 -14.71 -9.95
C ARG A 12 -11.31 -15.97 -9.12
N LYS A 13 -10.25 -16.70 -8.76
CA LYS A 13 -10.31 -17.62 -7.60
C LYS A 13 -10.33 -16.76 -6.34
N GLU A 14 -11.13 -17.14 -5.34
CA GLU A 14 -11.12 -16.47 -4.03
C GLU A 14 -9.68 -16.43 -3.48
N GLY A 15 -9.19 -15.22 -3.17
CA GLY A 15 -7.85 -15.00 -2.63
C GLY A 15 -6.75 -14.62 -3.64
N GLN A 16 -7.04 -14.53 -4.95
CA GLN A 16 -6.07 -14.09 -5.95
C GLN A 16 -6.11 -12.57 -6.14
N SER A 17 -5.01 -11.86 -5.87
CA SER A 17 -4.97 -10.40 -5.95
C SER A 17 -4.91 -9.93 -7.40
N ALA A 18 -5.37 -8.71 -7.69
CA ALA A 18 -5.23 -8.13 -9.02
C ALA A 18 -3.75 -8.00 -9.44
N MET A 19 -2.85 -7.88 -8.47
CA MET A 19 -1.41 -7.88 -8.68
C MET A 19 -0.90 -9.22 -9.22
N ASP A 20 -1.38 -10.33 -8.66
CA ASP A 20 -0.98 -11.69 -9.10
C ASP A 20 -1.40 -12.00 -10.54
N LEU A 21 -2.47 -11.36 -11.01
CA LEU A 21 -3.06 -11.60 -12.33
C LEU A 21 -2.46 -10.71 -13.42
N TYR A 22 -2.09 -9.48 -13.08
CA TYR A 22 -1.82 -8.44 -14.08
C TYR A 22 -0.51 -7.68 -13.85
N GLY A 23 0.16 -7.83 -12.70
CA GLY A 23 1.51 -7.28 -12.44
C GLY A 23 1.73 -5.84 -12.93
N ASP A 24 2.61 -5.67 -13.91
CA ASP A 24 2.92 -4.38 -14.55
C ASP A 24 1.72 -3.73 -15.25
N GLU A 25 0.81 -4.49 -15.84
CA GLU A 25 -0.38 -3.96 -16.51
C GLU A 25 -1.38 -3.38 -15.49
N TYR A 26 -1.45 -3.97 -14.29
CA TYR A 26 -2.21 -3.42 -13.17
C TYR A 26 -1.63 -2.08 -12.72
N LEU A 27 -0.31 -2.00 -12.62
CA LEU A 27 0.37 -0.77 -12.24
C LEU A 27 0.29 0.30 -13.33
N LEU A 28 0.44 -0.07 -14.61
CA LEU A 28 0.34 0.85 -15.74
C LEU A 28 -1.07 1.45 -15.84
N ARG A 29 -2.12 0.63 -15.67
CA ARG A 29 -3.49 1.14 -15.61
C ARG A 29 -3.66 2.11 -14.43
N TYR A 30 -3.07 1.79 -13.28
CA TYR A 30 -3.09 2.69 -12.13
C TYR A 30 -2.42 4.04 -12.41
N VAL A 31 -1.25 4.07 -13.04
CA VAL A 31 -0.52 5.32 -13.35
C VAL A 31 -1.26 6.13 -14.43
N LEU A 32 -1.77 5.47 -15.48
CA LEU A 32 -2.55 6.14 -16.54
C LEU A 32 -3.84 6.76 -16.00
N ASP A 33 -4.55 6.04 -15.12
CA ASP A 33 -5.76 6.55 -14.48
C ASP A 33 -5.45 7.71 -13.51
N PHE A 34 -4.22 7.80 -12.99
CA PHE A 34 -3.76 8.92 -12.16
C PHE A 34 -3.38 10.17 -12.98
N GLU A 35 -2.72 9.99 -14.12
CA GLU A 35 -2.23 11.11 -14.95
C GLU A 35 -3.31 11.73 -15.86
N THR A 36 -4.39 11.00 -16.15
CA THR A 36 -5.49 11.52 -16.95
C THR A 36 -6.20 12.64 -16.18
N ARG A 37 -5.99 13.88 -16.61
CA ARG A 37 -6.54 15.11 -16.00
C ARG A 37 -8.07 15.15 -15.80
N ASP A 38 -8.80 14.23 -16.44
CA ASP A 38 -10.26 14.04 -16.31
C ASP A 38 -10.68 12.78 -15.52
N SER A 39 -9.77 11.84 -15.26
CA SER A 39 -10.03 10.74 -14.32
C SER A 39 -9.51 11.16 -12.96
N GLU A 40 -10.41 11.61 -12.10
CA GLU A 40 -10.10 11.88 -10.69
C GLU A 40 -9.83 10.54 -9.96
N THR A 41 -8.72 9.87 -10.28
CA THR A 41 -8.20 8.77 -9.47
C THR A 41 -7.65 9.38 -8.20
N LEU A 42 -8.55 9.64 -7.26
CA LEU A 42 -8.24 10.16 -5.96
C LEU A 42 -7.58 9.03 -5.17
N LEU A 43 -6.25 8.90 -5.27
CA LEU A 43 -5.49 8.19 -4.24
C LEU A 43 -5.83 8.86 -2.91
N ASN A 44 -6.72 8.22 -2.18
CA ASN A 44 -7.20 8.74 -0.91
C ASN A 44 -6.23 8.27 0.16
N VAL A 45 -5.20 9.09 0.37
CA VAL A 45 -4.20 8.92 1.42
C VAL A 45 -4.86 8.72 2.79
N GLU A 46 -5.96 9.42 3.07
CA GLU A 46 -6.68 9.27 4.35
C GLU A 46 -7.28 7.86 4.51
N LYS A 47 -7.69 7.21 3.41
CA LYS A 47 -8.17 5.82 3.41
C LYS A 47 -7.06 4.79 3.57
N MET A 48 -5.78 5.17 3.52
CA MET A 48 -4.68 4.25 3.83
C MET A 48 -4.60 3.90 5.33
N SER A 49 -5.40 4.56 6.18
CA SER A 49 -5.68 4.16 7.56
C SER A 49 -6.36 2.79 7.67
N ALA A 50 -7.10 2.34 6.65
CA ALA A 50 -7.77 1.03 6.62
C ALA A 50 -7.23 0.14 5.48
N PRO A 51 -5.93 -0.24 5.51
CA PRO A 51 -5.24 -0.76 4.33
C PRO A 51 -5.77 -2.12 3.85
N PHE A 52 -6.30 -2.93 4.75
CA PHE A 52 -6.79 -4.28 4.44
C PHE A 52 -8.18 -4.30 3.78
N ARG A 53 -8.88 -3.16 3.77
CA ARG A 53 -10.20 -3.00 3.16
C ARG A 53 -10.20 -1.92 2.07
N TYR A 54 -9.01 -1.47 1.67
CA TYR A 54 -8.88 -0.36 0.73
C TYR A 54 -9.51 -0.71 -0.61
N LYS A 55 -10.23 0.26 -1.16
CA LYS A 55 -10.84 0.16 -2.48
C LYS A 55 -10.46 1.40 -3.28
N LEU A 56 -10.03 1.17 -4.51
CA LEU A 56 -9.80 2.22 -5.47
C LEU A 56 -11.13 2.57 -6.13
N THR A 57 -11.40 3.86 -6.24
CA THR A 57 -12.54 4.38 -6.99
C THR A 57 -12.01 5.00 -8.27
N LEU A 58 -12.42 4.44 -9.40
CA LEU A 58 -12.12 4.91 -10.74
C LEU A 58 -13.32 5.67 -11.29
N ARG A 59 -13.07 6.82 -11.91
CA ARG A 59 -14.10 7.65 -12.55
C ARG A 59 -13.81 7.71 -14.04
N ASP A 60 -14.76 7.27 -14.84
CA ASP A 60 -14.71 7.30 -16.31
C ASP A 60 -15.97 8.00 -16.83
N GLY A 61 -15.84 9.31 -17.07
CA GLY A 61 -17.00 10.19 -17.31
C GLY A 61 -17.99 10.18 -16.14
N ASP A 62 -19.22 9.73 -16.40
CA ASP A 62 -20.28 9.56 -15.40
C ASP A 62 -20.28 8.19 -14.71
N GLU A 63 -19.48 7.21 -15.19
CA GLU A 63 -19.37 5.91 -14.54
C GLU A 63 -18.36 5.92 -13.40
N THR A 64 -18.76 5.37 -12.25
CA THR A 64 -17.86 5.15 -11.11
C THR A 64 -17.71 3.65 -10.86
N ARG A 65 -16.48 3.16 -10.88
CA ARG A 65 -16.16 1.75 -10.62
C ARG A 65 -15.29 1.64 -9.39
N THR A 66 -15.58 0.65 -8.53
CA THR A 66 -14.81 0.40 -7.31
C THR A 66 -14.09 -0.94 -7.39
N LEU A 67 -12.78 -0.94 -7.21
CA LEU A 67 -11.94 -2.13 -7.28
C LEU A 67 -11.26 -2.38 -5.93
N PRO A 68 -11.31 -3.62 -5.39
CA PRO A 68 -10.51 -3.98 -4.23
C PRO A 68 -9.03 -3.94 -4.58
N VAL A 69 -8.20 -3.41 -3.67
CA VAL A 69 -6.76 -3.30 -3.85
C VAL A 69 -6.04 -3.89 -2.66
N ASP A 70 -5.01 -4.68 -2.94
CA ASP A 70 -4.09 -5.16 -1.92
C ASP A 70 -2.94 -4.16 -1.78
N LEU A 71 -3.13 -3.17 -0.90
CA LEU A 71 -2.17 -2.09 -0.72
C LEU A 71 -0.79 -2.57 -0.25
N PRO A 72 -0.68 -3.50 0.73
CA PRO A 72 0.63 -4.02 1.13
C PRO A 72 1.42 -4.65 -0.01
N GLU A 73 0.78 -5.49 -0.81
CA GLU A 73 1.37 -6.17 -1.97
C GLU A 73 1.77 -5.14 -3.04
N THR A 74 0.90 -4.16 -3.31
CA THR A 74 1.16 -3.08 -4.28
C THR A 74 2.36 -2.23 -3.88
N PHE A 75 2.45 -1.82 -2.62
CA PHE A 75 3.58 -1.02 -2.15
C PHE A 75 4.89 -1.81 -2.13
N ALA A 76 4.86 -3.08 -1.73
CA ALA A 76 6.05 -3.94 -1.77
C ALA A 76 6.61 -4.04 -3.19
N TYR A 77 5.73 -4.16 -4.19
CA TYR A 77 6.12 -4.16 -5.59
C TYR A 77 6.75 -2.83 -6.03
N LEU A 78 6.06 -1.72 -5.78
CA LEU A 78 6.52 -0.37 -6.10
C LEU A 78 7.88 -0.03 -5.50
N LEU A 79 8.09 -0.45 -4.26
CA LEU A 79 9.34 -0.27 -3.53
C LEU A 79 10.48 -1.13 -4.13
N GLY A 80 10.18 -2.03 -5.07
CA GLY A 80 11.10 -3.03 -5.58
C GLY A 80 11.56 -3.99 -4.46
N MET A 81 10.72 -4.22 -3.47
CA MET A 81 11.06 -5.02 -2.30
C MET A 81 10.96 -6.51 -2.63
N ARG A 82 12.06 -7.24 -2.47
CA ARG A 82 12.04 -8.71 -2.51
C ARG A 82 11.61 -9.24 -1.14
N VAL A 83 10.32 -9.50 -0.98
CA VAL A 83 9.76 -9.99 0.29
C VAL A 83 10.46 -11.29 0.73
N LYS A 84 11.19 -11.23 1.85
CA LYS A 84 11.81 -12.39 2.52
C LYS A 84 10.89 -12.98 3.58
N SER A 85 10.12 -12.15 4.26
CA SER A 85 9.14 -12.60 5.26
C SER A 85 7.92 -11.70 5.29
N ARG A 86 6.76 -12.31 5.49
CA ARG A 86 5.48 -11.66 5.78
C ARG A 86 4.94 -12.24 7.07
N ARG A 87 4.66 -11.40 8.07
CA ARG A 87 4.16 -11.83 9.38
C ARG A 87 3.00 -10.96 9.84
N ALA A 88 1.96 -11.59 10.37
CA ALA A 88 0.86 -10.90 11.02
C ALA A 88 1.09 -10.89 12.54
N TYR A 89 0.83 -9.75 13.16
CA TYR A 89 0.83 -9.59 14.62
C TYR A 89 -0.53 -9.05 15.07
N HIS A 90 -0.88 -9.34 16.31
CA HIS A 90 -2.18 -8.98 16.88
C HIS A 90 -2.01 -8.37 18.27
N ASP A 91 -2.60 -7.19 18.47
CA ASP A 91 -2.75 -6.55 19.77
C ASP A 91 -4.25 -6.40 20.05
N GLY A 92 -4.84 -7.43 20.66
CA GLY A 92 -6.29 -7.60 20.70
C GLY A 92 -6.87 -7.67 19.28
N GLU A 93 -7.82 -6.78 18.97
CA GLU A 93 -8.45 -6.68 17.65
C GLU A 93 -7.57 -5.96 16.60
N ARG A 94 -6.47 -5.31 17.02
CA ARG A 94 -5.59 -4.59 16.10
C ARG A 94 -4.72 -5.56 15.33
N ARG A 95 -4.87 -5.55 14.01
CA ARG A 95 -4.04 -6.35 13.11
C ARG A 95 -2.89 -5.53 12.56
N TYR A 96 -1.71 -6.12 12.62
CA TYR A 96 -0.49 -5.61 12.01
C TYR A 96 -0.05 -6.60 10.93
N LEU A 97 0.44 -6.09 9.81
CA LEU A 97 1.04 -6.90 8.76
C LEU A 97 2.42 -6.33 8.44
N VAL A 98 3.46 -7.12 8.72
CA VAL A 98 4.85 -6.72 8.57
C VAL A 98 5.47 -7.49 7.41
N TYR A 99 5.93 -6.75 6.41
CA TYR A 99 6.78 -7.27 5.34
C TYR A 99 8.22 -6.91 5.65
N ARG A 100 9.13 -7.86 5.39
CA ARG A 100 10.56 -7.61 5.45
C ARG A 100 11.28 -8.14 4.25
N GLY A 101 12.29 -7.43 3.81
CA GLY A 101 13.11 -7.81 2.66
C GLY A 101 14.05 -6.69 2.23
N PRO A 102 14.99 -6.99 1.32
CA PRO A 102 15.80 -5.97 0.67
C PRO A 102 14.99 -5.21 -0.37
N THR A 103 15.38 -3.96 -0.60
CA THR A 103 15.04 -3.13 -1.75
C THR A 103 16.30 -2.89 -2.58
N ARG A 104 16.24 -2.02 -3.59
CA ARG A 104 17.44 -1.61 -4.34
C ARG A 104 18.40 -0.74 -3.50
N GLU A 105 17.88 -0.07 -2.49
CA GLU A 105 18.63 0.89 -1.66
C GLU A 105 19.11 0.29 -0.34
N TRP A 106 18.35 -0.63 0.25
CA TRP A 106 18.64 -1.20 1.57
C TRP A 106 18.50 -2.72 1.59
N GLU A 107 19.40 -3.41 2.30
CA GLU A 107 19.41 -4.88 2.42
C GLU A 107 18.34 -5.42 3.37
N ASN A 108 17.88 -4.59 4.32
CA ASN A 108 16.83 -4.94 5.26
C ASN A 108 15.89 -3.76 5.49
N VAL A 109 14.70 -3.82 4.89
CA VAL A 109 13.59 -2.88 5.10
C VAL A 109 12.47 -3.60 5.84
N ALA A 110 11.78 -2.87 6.72
CA ALA A 110 10.51 -3.29 7.29
C ALA A 110 9.38 -2.38 6.79
N VAL A 111 8.28 -2.96 6.33
CA VAL A 111 7.06 -2.25 5.97
C VAL A 111 5.92 -2.76 6.84
N ILE A 112 5.30 -1.88 7.61
CA ILE A 112 4.28 -2.23 8.60
C ILE A 112 2.96 -1.58 8.23
N TRP A 113 1.96 -2.42 8.07
CA TRP A 113 0.58 -2.03 7.81
C TRP A 113 -0.29 -2.28 9.02
N ARG A 114 -1.16 -1.30 9.34
CA ARG A 114 -1.98 -1.24 10.54
C ARG A 114 -3.36 -0.69 10.16
N ASP A 115 -4.42 -1.25 10.73
CA ASP A 115 -5.74 -0.61 10.64
C ASP A 115 -5.81 0.47 11.74
N THR A 116 -5.61 1.74 11.33
CA THR A 116 -5.55 2.93 12.18
C THR A 116 -6.80 3.80 12.11
N GLU A 117 -7.86 3.33 11.43
CA GLU A 117 -9.11 4.07 11.31
C GLU A 117 -9.69 4.39 12.70
N GLY A 118 -9.95 5.67 12.96
CA GLY A 118 -10.51 6.14 14.22
C GLY A 118 -9.55 6.14 15.41
N TRP A 119 -8.25 5.90 15.20
CA TRP A 119 -7.26 5.97 16.29
C TRP A 119 -7.11 7.38 16.85
N ARG A 120 -6.96 7.45 18.16
CA ARG A 120 -6.64 8.66 18.92
C ARG A 120 -5.21 8.57 19.46
N LYS A 121 -4.77 9.62 20.14
CA LYS A 121 -3.41 9.72 20.67
C LYS A 121 -3.01 8.50 21.52
N GLU A 122 -3.88 8.05 22.40
CA GLU A 122 -3.63 6.89 23.28
C GLU A 122 -3.44 5.60 22.48
N ASP A 123 -4.11 5.49 21.33
CA ASP A 123 -4.01 4.35 20.44
C ASP A 123 -2.63 4.31 19.76
N PHE A 124 -2.10 5.45 19.32
CA PHE A 124 -0.75 5.58 18.78
C PHE A 124 0.34 5.36 19.84
N GLU A 125 0.10 5.74 21.10
CA GLU A 125 1.01 5.43 22.21
C GLU A 125 1.09 3.92 22.48
N ARG A 126 -0.06 3.23 22.47
CA ARG A 126 -0.14 1.76 22.59
C ARG A 126 0.51 1.06 21.40
N ASP A 127 0.26 1.53 20.18
CA ASP A 127 0.89 1.03 18.95
C ASP A 127 2.41 1.11 19.04
N ARG A 128 2.97 2.25 19.45
CA ARG A 128 4.42 2.40 19.65
C ARG A 128 4.97 1.39 20.65
N ALA A 129 4.29 1.22 21.80
CA ALA A 129 4.73 0.27 22.83
C ALA A 129 4.71 -1.18 22.32
N PHE A 130 3.63 -1.59 21.66
CA PHE A 130 3.49 -2.92 21.08
C PHE A 130 4.51 -3.18 19.96
N PHE A 131 4.73 -2.19 19.09
CA PHE A 131 5.73 -2.26 18.03
C PHE A 131 7.15 -2.53 18.58
N GLN A 132 7.51 -1.86 19.68
CA GLN A 132 8.78 -2.05 20.36
C GLN A 132 8.88 -3.41 21.04
N GLU A 133 7.84 -3.83 21.75
CA GLU A 133 7.78 -5.13 22.43
C GLU A 133 7.96 -6.31 21.45
N GLN A 134 7.35 -6.22 20.27
CA GLN A 134 7.41 -7.28 19.24
C GLN A 134 8.68 -7.24 18.38
N GLY A 135 9.56 -6.24 18.55
CA GLY A 135 10.79 -6.10 17.76
C GLY A 135 10.52 -5.98 16.24
N MET A 136 9.42 -5.34 15.84
CA MET A 136 8.95 -5.38 14.44
C MET A 136 9.97 -4.77 13.46
N ALA A 137 10.78 -3.82 13.91
CA ALA A 137 11.85 -3.18 13.14
C ALA A 137 13.27 -3.70 13.45
N ASP A 138 13.43 -4.76 14.25
CA ASP A 138 14.76 -5.19 14.69
C ASP A 138 15.69 -5.46 13.51
N GLY A 139 16.82 -4.76 13.46
CA GLY A 139 17.82 -4.85 12.38
C GLY A 139 17.41 -4.24 11.04
N ALA A 140 16.25 -3.59 10.94
CA ALA A 140 15.86 -2.86 9.74
C ALA A 140 16.71 -1.59 9.59
N GLN A 141 17.17 -1.33 8.36
CA GLN A 141 17.86 -0.10 7.99
C GLN A 141 16.87 1.04 7.71
N ASP A 142 15.67 0.69 7.27
CA ASP A 142 14.57 1.63 7.09
C ASP A 142 13.22 0.99 7.44
N VAL A 143 12.29 1.82 7.89
CA VAL A 143 10.98 1.39 8.41
C VAL A 143 9.89 2.27 7.80
N PHE A 144 8.96 1.64 7.08
CA PHE A 144 7.78 2.31 6.53
C PHE A 144 6.54 1.91 7.30
N VAL A 145 5.68 2.90 7.61
CA VAL A 145 4.41 2.68 8.29
C VAL A 145 3.30 3.46 7.61
N ASN A 146 2.10 2.88 7.52
CA ASN A 146 0.93 3.62 7.04
C ASN A 146 0.34 4.50 8.15
N GLY A 147 -0.25 5.61 7.75
CA GLY A 147 -0.85 6.62 8.58
C GLY A 147 0.15 7.33 9.48
N ASP A 148 -0.40 8.13 10.41
CA ASP A 148 0.39 8.74 11.46
C ASP A 148 1.07 7.68 12.34
N SER A 149 2.15 8.08 13.03
CA SER A 149 2.89 7.17 13.88
C SER A 149 3.68 7.90 14.95
N PHE A 150 3.74 7.30 16.13
CA PHE A 150 4.68 7.69 17.19
C PHE A 150 5.93 6.78 17.22
N ILE A 151 6.05 5.84 16.27
CA ILE A 151 7.23 5.01 16.13
C ILE A 151 8.40 5.89 15.68
N PRO A 152 9.52 5.91 16.44
CA PRO A 152 10.66 6.74 16.10
C PRO A 152 11.27 6.32 14.77
N ASP A 153 11.72 7.31 13.99
CA ASP A 153 12.39 7.15 12.70
C ASP A 153 11.58 6.42 11.60
N ALA A 154 10.31 6.12 11.86
CA ALA A 154 9.42 5.52 10.87
C ALA A 154 9.05 6.55 9.79
N ARG A 155 9.13 6.13 8.52
CA ARG A 155 8.74 6.94 7.37
C ARG A 155 7.26 6.71 7.02
N PRO A 156 6.52 7.79 6.72
CA PRO A 156 5.14 7.64 6.25
C PRO A 156 5.13 6.99 4.87
N LEU A 157 4.37 5.91 4.75
CA LEU A 157 4.29 5.10 3.54
C LEU A 157 3.66 5.89 2.39
N GLU A 158 2.74 6.80 2.66
CA GLU A 158 1.95 7.51 1.66
C GLU A 158 2.77 8.49 0.82
N ALA A 159 3.75 9.14 1.44
CA ALA A 159 4.70 9.98 0.72
C ALA A 159 5.58 9.15 -0.22
N ALA A 160 6.03 7.97 0.22
CA ALA A 160 6.78 7.05 -0.63
C ALA A 160 5.92 6.45 -1.73
N PHE A 161 4.69 6.04 -1.41
CA PHE A 161 3.74 5.44 -2.35
C PHE A 161 3.43 6.41 -3.50
N LYS A 162 3.11 7.67 -3.20
CA LYS A 162 2.89 8.71 -4.22
C LYS A 162 4.08 8.89 -5.14
N ARG A 163 5.29 9.02 -4.57
CA ARG A 163 6.52 9.20 -5.35
C ARG A 163 6.81 8.01 -6.27
N LEU A 164 6.58 6.78 -5.78
CA LEU A 164 6.82 5.56 -6.56
C LEU A 164 5.76 5.34 -7.65
N MET A 165 4.53 5.82 -7.43
CA MET A 165 3.47 5.82 -8.46
C MET A 165 3.69 6.87 -9.54
N LEU A 166 4.37 7.98 -9.25
CA LEU A 166 4.55 9.12 -10.17
C LEU A 166 6.03 9.49 -10.33
N PRO A 167 6.83 8.61 -10.97
CA PRO A 167 8.25 8.84 -11.11
C PRO A 167 8.60 10.13 -11.88
N GLU A 168 7.72 10.62 -12.76
CA GLU A 168 7.97 11.84 -13.56
C GLU A 168 7.91 13.16 -12.78
N LEU A 169 7.37 13.20 -11.56
CA LEU A 169 7.35 14.40 -10.72
C LEU A 169 8.59 14.55 -9.81
N ALA A 170 9.45 13.52 -9.73
CA ALA A 170 10.60 13.51 -8.84
C ALA A 170 11.92 13.99 -9.50
N GLY A 171 11.88 14.32 -10.80
CA GLY A 171 13.01 14.85 -11.57
C GLY A 171 12.69 16.22 -12.15
N GLY A 172 12.84 17.27 -11.35
CA GLY A 172 12.81 18.69 -11.75
C GLY A 172 13.85 19.48 -10.99
#